data_AF-A0A0Q4GE29-F1
#
_entry.id   AF-A0A0Q4GE29-F1
#
_cell.length_a   1.000
_cell.length_b   1.000
_cell.length_c   1.000
_cell.angle_alpha   90.00
_cell.angle_beta   90.00
_cell.angle_gamma   90.00
#
_symmetry.space_group_name_H-M   'P 1'
#
loop_
_entity.id
_entity.type
_entity.pdbx_description
1 polymer ?
#
loop_
_entity_poly.entity_id
_entity_poly.type
_entity_poly.pdbx_seq_one_letter_code
_entity_poly.pdbx_strand_id
1 'polypeptide(L)'
;MQNQNGKASAAHIKIKPKSVNLFERLRRLVADSGTNKNDQAIVAITVCIGERVDTIKAICEVMARLGFKTSHVAAILKYGAGSDPARHRWSKSETGHYHLLA
;
A
#
# COMPACT_ATOMS: atom_id res chain seq x y z
N MET A 1 28.97 7.32 -48.50
CA MET A 1 28.04 6.26 -48.09
C MET A 1 28.24 6.01 -46.60
N GLN A 2 27.19 6.25 -45.81
CA GLN A 2 26.78 5.64 -44.51
C GLN A 2 27.67 4.50 -43.95
N ASN A 3 27.96 4.34 -42.64
CA ASN A 3 27.10 4.36 -41.44
C ASN A 3 27.97 4.40 -40.15
N GLN A 4 27.68 5.30 -39.20
CA GLN A 4 26.99 5.11 -37.91
C GLN A 4 27.82 4.58 -36.71
N ASN A 5 27.99 5.53 -35.78
CA ASN A 5 28.38 5.49 -34.39
C ASN A 5 27.41 4.67 -33.53
N GLY A 6 27.90 4.02 -32.46
CA GLY A 6 27.09 3.24 -31.53
C GLY A 6 27.74 3.08 -30.16
N LYS A 7 28.11 4.19 -29.51
CA LYS A 7 28.42 4.23 -28.07
C LYS A 7 27.15 3.91 -27.29
N ALA A 8 27.15 2.85 -26.47
CA ALA A 8 26.19 2.71 -25.37
C ALA A 8 26.89 3.14 -24.07
N SER A 9 26.77 4.43 -23.77
CA SER A 9 27.10 5.00 -22.47
C SER A 9 26.02 4.59 -21.46
N ALA A 10 26.42 4.15 -20.28
CA ALA A 10 25.53 3.84 -19.16
C ALA A 10 24.81 5.11 -18.68
N ALA A 11 23.70 5.46 -19.33
CA ALA A 11 22.86 6.56 -18.95
C ALA A 11 21.98 6.17 -17.76
N HIS A 12 22.28 6.75 -16.60
CA HIS A 12 21.26 7.42 -15.79
C HIS A 12 20.08 6.53 -15.35
N ILE A 13 20.34 5.51 -14.52
CA ILE A 13 19.26 4.86 -13.76
C ILE A 13 18.76 5.87 -12.73
N LYS A 14 17.79 6.71 -13.13
CA LYS A 14 16.95 7.47 -12.21
C LYS A 14 16.18 6.44 -11.38
N ILE A 15 16.73 6.09 -10.23
CA ILE A 15 15.99 5.36 -9.20
C ILE A 15 14.86 6.31 -8.77
N LYS A 16 13.69 6.21 -9.41
CA LYS A 16 12.50 6.94 -8.99
C LYS A 16 12.26 6.57 -7.52
N PRO A 17 12.04 7.55 -6.63
CA PRO A 17 11.83 7.25 -5.22
C PRO A 17 10.67 6.27 -5.08
N LYS A 18 10.90 5.17 -4.35
CA LYS A 18 9.97 4.05 -4.12
C LYS A 18 8.56 4.52 -3.72
N SER A 19 8.47 5.68 -3.07
CA SER A 19 7.22 6.31 -2.61
C SER A 19 6.28 6.74 -3.74
N VAL A 20 6.78 7.27 -4.87
CA VAL A 20 5.91 7.73 -5.96
C VAL A 20 5.22 6.56 -6.65
N ASN A 21 5.93 5.43 -6.80
CA ASN A 21 5.36 4.18 -7.32
C ASN A 21 4.31 3.56 -6.40
N LEU A 22 4.47 3.66 -5.08
CA LEU A 22 3.53 3.07 -4.12
C LEU A 22 2.14 3.72 -4.23
N PHE A 23 2.07 5.06 -4.25
CA PHE A 23 0.79 5.76 -4.33
C PHE A 23 0.08 5.53 -5.66
N GLU A 24 0.80 5.54 -6.78
CA GLU A 24 0.21 5.25 -8.10
C GLU A 24 -0.31 3.81 -8.18
N ARG A 25 0.47 2.84 -7.67
CA ARG A 25 0.07 1.43 -7.60
C ARG A 25 -1.16 1.25 -6.70
N LEU A 26 -1.17 1.85 -5.51
CA LEU A 26 -2.32 1.83 -4.60
C LEU A 26 -3.56 2.43 -5.26
N ARG A 27 -3.42 3.56 -5.95
CA ARG A 27 -4.56 4.23 -6.61
C ARG A 27 -5.16 3.39 -7.72
N ARG A 28 -4.33 2.70 -8.52
CA ARG A 28 -4.81 1.75 -9.55
C ARG A 28 -5.51 0.54 -8.90
N LEU A 29 -4.88 -0.07 -7.90
CA LEU A 29 -5.48 -1.21 -7.18
C LEU A 29 -6.83 -0.86 -6.56
N VAL A 30 -6.95 0.31 -5.93
CA VAL A 30 -8.22 0.81 -5.38
C VAL A 30 -9.27 1.00 -6.46
N ALA A 31 -8.90 1.51 -7.65
CA ALA A 31 -9.83 1.67 -8.76
C ALA A 31 -10.30 0.31 -9.32
N ASP A 32 -9.39 -0.67 -9.41
CA ASP A 32 -9.68 -2.00 -9.94
C ASP A 32 -10.48 -2.87 -8.95
N SER A 33 -10.48 -2.53 -7.65
CA SER A 33 -11.20 -3.24 -6.59
C SER A 33 -12.72 -3.02 -6.60
N GLY A 34 -13.28 -2.38 -7.64
CA GLY A 34 -14.72 -2.10 -7.77
C GLY A 34 -15.16 -0.84 -7.05
N THR A 35 -16.45 -0.70 -6.72
CA THR A 35 -17.03 0.54 -6.15
C THR A 35 -17.22 0.52 -4.63
N ASN A 36 -17.08 -0.65 -3.99
CA ASN A 36 -17.27 -0.80 -2.55
C ASN A 36 -16.10 -0.19 -1.77
N LYS A 37 -16.36 0.88 -1.02
CA LYS A 37 -15.35 1.61 -0.25
C LYS A 37 -14.68 0.78 0.84
N ASN A 38 -15.39 -0.19 1.43
CA ASN A 38 -14.82 -1.06 2.45
C ASN A 38 -13.79 -2.01 1.84
N ASP A 39 -14.14 -2.65 0.72
CA ASP A 39 -13.25 -3.57 0.01
C ASP A 39 -12.02 -2.84 -0.52
N GLN A 40 -12.22 -1.66 -1.13
CA GLN A 40 -11.12 -0.77 -1.52
C GLN A 40 -10.19 -0.44 -0.35
N ALA A 41 -10.75 -0.12 0.82
CA ALA A 41 -9.95 0.22 1.99
C ALA A 41 -9.18 -0.99 2.52
N ILE A 42 -9.80 -2.18 2.55
CA ILE A 42 -9.15 -3.43 2.92
C ILE A 42 -7.94 -3.71 2.01
N VAL A 43 -8.13 -3.66 0.70
CA VAL A 43 -7.05 -3.90 -0.28
C VAL A 43 -5.89 -2.93 -0.06
N ALA A 44 -6.20 -1.64 0.09
CA ALA A 44 -5.18 -0.62 0.30
C ALA A 44 -4.42 -0.80 1.63
N ILE A 45 -5.11 -1.17 2.72
CA ILE A 45 -4.49 -1.47 4.01
C ILE A 45 -3.57 -2.69 3.90
N THR A 46 -4.02 -3.77 3.23
CA THR A 46 -3.23 -4.98 3.01
C THR A 46 -1.92 -4.66 2.29
N VAL A 47 -1.97 -3.83 1.24
CA VAL A 47 -0.77 -3.39 0.51
C VAL A 47 0.12 -2.51 1.39
N CYS A 48 -0.45 -1.59 2.19
CA CYS A 48 0.33 -0.77 3.12
C CYS A 48 1.14 -1.65 4.08
N ILE A 49 0.48 -2.62 4.72
CA ILE A 49 1.13 -3.55 5.66
C ILE A 49 2.22 -4.36 4.95
N GLY A 50 1.93 -4.90 3.76
CA GLY A 50 2.92 -5.63 2.94
C GLY A 50 4.16 -4.79 2.57
N GLU A 51 3.98 -3.49 2.39
CA GLU A 51 5.06 -2.53 2.09
C GLU A 51 5.71 -1.92 3.35
N ARG A 52 5.42 -2.46 4.54
CA ARG A 52 5.94 -2.01 5.84
C ARG A 52 5.44 -0.63 6.28
N VAL A 53 4.34 -0.15 5.70
CA VAL A 53 3.53 0.93 6.26
C VAL A 53 2.56 0.27 7.24
N ASP A 54 3.06 -0.06 8.43
CA ASP A 54 2.39 -1.00 9.33
C ASP A 54 2.01 -0.40 10.70
N THR A 55 2.09 0.90 10.89
CA THR A 55 1.56 1.57 12.09
C THR A 55 0.25 2.26 11.77
N ILE A 56 -0.65 2.36 12.76
CA ILE A 56 -1.96 3.04 12.55
C ILE A 56 -1.80 4.46 12.01
N LYS A 57 -0.81 5.21 12.51
CA LYS A 57 -0.52 6.57 12.07
C LYS A 57 -0.11 6.59 10.61
N ALA A 58 0.88 5.79 10.23
CA ALA A 58 1.40 5.76 8.87
C ALA A 58 0.34 5.27 7.86
N ILE A 59 -0.44 4.25 8.23
CA ILE A 59 -1.54 3.75 7.40
C ILE A 59 -2.59 4.84 7.20
N CYS A 60 -3.04 5.50 8.28
CA CYS A 60 -4.00 6.59 8.18
C CYS A 60 -3.50 7.75 7.31
N GLU A 61 -2.22 8.11 7.39
CA GLU A 61 -1.62 9.15 6.54
C GLU A 61 -1.63 8.77 5.06
N VAL A 62 -1.26 7.53 4.72
CA VAL A 62 -1.29 7.03 3.34
C VAL A 62 -2.72 6.97 2.81
N MET A 63 -3.64 6.45 3.61
CA MET A 63 -5.04 6.29 3.24
C MET A 63 -5.77 7.64 3.09
N ALA A 64 -5.44 8.63 3.91
CA ALA A 64 -5.96 10.00 3.77
C ALA A 64 -5.56 10.62 2.42
N ARG A 65 -4.31 10.40 1.97
CA ARG A 65 -3.83 10.85 0.65
C ARG A 65 -4.55 10.16 -0.51
N LEU A 66 -5.09 8.96 -0.28
CA LEU A 66 -5.94 8.25 -1.24
C LEU A 66 -7.43 8.65 -1.16
N GLY A 67 -7.79 9.57 -0.26
CA GLY A 67 -9.14 10.10 -0.11
C GLY A 67 -10.04 9.34 0.89
N PHE A 68 -9.48 8.44 1.70
CA PHE A 68 -10.23 7.76 2.75
C PHE A 68 -10.29 8.58 4.04
N LYS A 69 -11.42 8.48 4.76
CA LYS A 69 -11.55 9.07 6.10
C LYS A 69 -10.72 8.26 7.10
N THR A 70 -9.89 8.93 7.89
CA THR A 70 -9.01 8.28 8.89
C THR A 70 -9.79 7.50 9.94
N SER A 71 -10.96 8.00 10.39
CA SER A 71 -11.84 7.29 11.32
C SER A 71 -12.37 5.98 10.76
N HIS A 72 -12.70 5.95 9.46
CA HIS A 72 -13.16 4.75 8.77
C HIS A 72 -12.03 3.73 8.64
N VAL A 73 -10.83 4.17 8.26
CA VAL A 73 -9.62 3.34 8.17
C VAL A 73 -9.26 2.73 9.53
N ALA A 74 -9.29 3.54 10.60
CA ALA A 74 -9.02 3.08 11.96
C ALA A 74 -10.04 2.03 12.42
N ALA A 75 -11.32 2.21 12.08
CA ALA A 75 -12.35 1.23 12.36
C ALA A 75 -12.09 -0.09 11.63
N ILE A 76 -11.80 -0.05 10.32
CA ILE A 76 -11.47 -1.23 9.52
C ILE A 76 -10.25 -1.95 10.11
N LEU A 77 -9.16 -1.22 10.42
CA LEU A 77 -7.97 -1.76 11.06
C LEU A 77 -8.29 -2.46 12.37
N LYS A 78 -9.15 -1.87 13.21
CA LYS A 78 -9.53 -2.45 14.50
C LYS A 78 -10.36 -3.73 14.31
N TYR A 79 -11.39 -3.70 13.47
CA TYR A 79 -12.30 -4.84 13.28
C TYR A 79 -11.70 -5.96 12.43
N GLY A 80 -10.78 -5.65 11.53
CA GLY A 80 -10.04 -6.63 10.73
C GLY A 80 -8.86 -7.27 11.46
N ALA A 81 -8.53 -6.79 12.67
CA ALA A 81 -7.42 -7.29 13.47
C ALA A 81 -7.83 -8.43 14.40
N GLY A 82 -7.02 -9.49 14.48
CA GLY A 82 -7.19 -10.58 15.43
C GLY A 82 -6.15 -11.68 15.22
N SER A 83 -6.36 -12.86 15.82
CA SER A 83 -5.44 -13.99 15.71
C SER A 83 -5.95 -15.14 14.82
N ASP A 84 -7.25 -15.16 14.52
CA ASP A 84 -7.85 -16.19 13.66
C ASP A 84 -7.73 -15.81 12.17
N PRO A 85 -6.92 -16.52 11.36
CA PRO A 85 -6.74 -16.23 9.93
C PRO A 85 -7.99 -16.51 9.09
N ALA A 86 -8.96 -17.30 9.57
CA ALA A 86 -10.22 -17.52 8.85
C ALA A 86 -11.19 -16.34 8.98
N ARG A 87 -10.98 -15.44 9.97
CA ARG A 87 -11.89 -14.33 10.29
C ARG A 87 -11.24 -12.96 10.21
N HIS A 88 -9.92 -12.88 10.39
CA HIS A 88 -9.15 -11.65 10.43
C HIS A 88 -8.16 -11.58 9.28
N ARG A 89 -7.76 -10.36 8.94
CA ARG A 89 -6.88 -10.10 7.79
C ARG A 89 -5.46 -9.76 8.21
N TRP A 90 -5.32 -9.24 9.42
CA TRP A 90 -4.06 -8.86 10.02
C TRP A 90 -4.12 -9.06 11.52
N SER A 91 -2.97 -9.06 12.16
CA SER A 91 -2.81 -9.00 13.59
C SER A 91 -2.04 -7.73 13.96
N LYS A 92 -2.14 -7.32 15.22
CA LYS A 92 -1.45 -6.16 15.77
C LYS A 92 -0.52 -6.63 16.88
N SER A 93 0.77 -6.32 16.76
CA SER A 93 1.75 -6.57 17.82
C SER A 93 1.50 -5.69 19.03
N GLU A 94 2.09 -6.06 20.17
CA GLU A 94 2.09 -5.25 21.40
C GLU A 94 2.72 -3.87 21.16
N THR A 95 3.73 -3.80 20.30
CA THR A 95 4.41 -2.55 19.88
C THR A 95 3.57 -1.69 18.93
N GLY A 96 2.39 -2.15 18.51
CA GLY A 96 1.46 -1.40 17.68
C GLY A 96 1.65 -1.53 16.18
N HIS A 97 2.45 -2.50 15.73
CA HIS A 97 2.66 -2.80 14.32
C HIS A 97 1.67 -3.85 13.82
N TYR A 98 1.09 -3.60 12.66
CA TYR A 98 0.18 -4.50 11.98
C TYR A 98 0.97 -5.47 11.08
N HIS A 99 0.54 -6.72 11.01
CA HIS A 99 1.13 -7.72 10.11
C HIS A 99 0.03 -8.57 9.51
N LEU A 100 0.22 -8.98 8.25
CA LEU A 100 -0.74 -9.86 7.57
C LEU A 100 -0.75 -11.23 8.25
N LEU A 101 -1.93 -11.80 8.39
CA LEU A 101 -2.08 -13.20 8.78
C LEU A 101 -1.91 -14.07 7.53
N ALA A 102 -1.18 -15.18 7.67
CA ALA A 102 -0.95 -16.17 6.64
C ALA A 102 -1.87 -17.39 6.83
#